data_AF-A0A377ZR43-F1
#
_entry.id   AF-A0A377ZR43-F1
#
_cell.length_a   1.000
_cell.length_b   1.000
_cell.length_c   1.000
_cell.angle_alpha   90.00
_cell.angle_beta   90.00
_cell.angle_gamma   90.00
#
_symmetry.space_group_name_H-M   'P 1'
#
loop_
_entity.id
_entity.type
_entity.pdbx_description
1 polymer ?
#
loop_
_entity_poly.entity_id
_entity_poly.type
_entity_poly.pdbx_seq_one_letter_code
_entity_poly.pdbx_strand_id
1 'polypeptide(L)'
;MPFGLHHILVALIRFTEAGGTLDVCGHSVSGALTIFQAQLSCPTTHGFAESATRFLSQGKMPAFLGGLPGAALAMYHCARPENRHKIKGLLISGVIACVVGGTTEPLEFLFLFVAPVLYVIHALLTGLGFTIMAVLGVTIGNTDGNIIDFVVFGILHGLATKWYLVPVVAAIWFAVYYAIFRFAITRFNLKTPGRDIDTAASVEKAVAGTIGKSGYNVPAILAALGGAENIVSLDNCITRLRLSVHDMSKVDAAALKAHRAIGVVQLNQHNLQVVIGPQVQSVKDEMATLMNTVQA
;
A
#
# COMPACT_ATOMS: atom_id res chain seq x y z
N MET A 1 2.85 -8.81 -1.20
CA MET A 1 1.78 -7.81 -0.94
C MET A 1 0.36 -8.25 -1.33
N PRO A 2 0.07 -8.84 -2.52
CA PRO A 2 -1.28 -8.84 -3.11
C PRO A 2 -2.36 -9.59 -2.31
N PHE A 3 -1.95 -10.51 -1.43
CA PHE A 3 -2.84 -11.30 -0.59
C PHE A 3 -2.88 -10.85 0.88
N GLY A 4 -2.21 -9.75 1.23
CA GLY A 4 -2.09 -9.29 2.63
C GLY A 4 -1.20 -10.16 3.54
N LEU A 5 -0.82 -11.37 3.10
CA LEU A 5 -0.01 -12.34 3.86
C LEU A 5 1.39 -11.83 4.26
N HIS A 6 1.87 -10.76 3.63
CA HIS A 6 3.17 -10.16 3.93
C HIS A 6 3.26 -9.66 5.37
N HIS A 7 2.15 -9.29 6.01
CA HIS A 7 2.14 -8.91 7.43
C HIS A 7 2.56 -10.05 8.35
N ILE A 8 2.29 -11.31 8.01
CA ILE A 8 2.69 -12.48 8.82
C ILE A 8 4.21 -12.61 8.80
N LEU A 9 4.81 -12.60 7.59
CA LEU A 9 6.26 -12.72 7.43
C LEU A 9 6.99 -11.55 8.10
N VAL A 10 6.47 -10.33 7.90
CA VAL A 10 7.06 -9.12 8.46
C VAL A 10 6.94 -9.10 9.99
N ALA A 11 5.80 -9.52 10.56
CA ALA A 11 5.64 -9.62 12.01
C ALA A 11 6.59 -10.65 12.63
N LEU A 12 6.74 -11.81 11.98
CA LEU A 12 7.67 -12.85 12.40
C LEU A 12 9.10 -12.28 12.52
N ILE A 13 9.59 -11.59 11.49
CA ILE A 13 10.94 -11.02 11.50
C ILE A 13 11.04 -9.82 12.47
N ARG A 14 10.01 -9.00 12.61
CA ARG A 14 10.09 -7.78 13.42
C ARG A 14 10.05 -8.04 14.93
N PHE A 15 9.34 -9.07 15.37
CA PHE A 15 8.98 -9.24 16.78
C PHE A 15 9.41 -10.59 17.38
N THR A 16 10.05 -11.47 16.61
CA THR A 16 10.48 -12.79 17.10
C THR A 16 11.97 -13.02 16.82
N GLU A 17 12.53 -14.07 17.40
CA GLU A 17 13.92 -14.50 17.23
C GLU A 17 14.32 -14.75 15.77
N ALA A 18 13.35 -14.96 14.87
CA ALA A 18 13.61 -15.05 13.43
C ALA A 18 14.26 -13.77 12.85
N GLY A 19 14.04 -12.61 13.49
CA GLY A 19 14.73 -11.35 13.17
C GLY A 19 16.08 -11.17 13.85
N GLY A 20 16.52 -12.15 14.63
CA GLY A 20 17.71 -12.11 15.46
C GLY A 20 17.42 -11.77 16.93
N THR A 21 18.44 -11.98 17.76
CA THR A 21 18.46 -11.67 19.19
C THR A 21 19.76 -10.95 19.50
N LEU A 22 19.68 -9.85 20.27
CA LEU A 22 20.82 -9.06 20.69
C LEU A 22 20.64 -8.58 22.12
N ASP A 23 21.73 -8.56 22.88
CA ASP A 23 21.77 -7.88 24.17
C ASP A 23 21.88 -6.37 23.96
N VAL A 24 20.86 -5.64 24.41
CA VAL A 24 20.78 -4.18 24.32
C VAL A 24 20.57 -3.62 25.73
N CYS A 25 21.48 -2.77 26.18
CA CYS A 25 21.52 -2.21 27.54
C CYS A 25 21.42 -3.27 28.68
N GLY A 26 21.96 -4.48 28.49
CA GLY A 26 21.91 -5.55 29.49
C GLY A 26 20.63 -6.39 29.48
N HIS A 27 19.76 -6.21 28.48
CA HIS A 27 18.59 -7.05 28.26
C HIS A 27 18.69 -7.76 26.89
N SER A 28 18.44 -9.07 26.88
CA SER A 28 18.30 -9.82 25.63
C SER A 28 16.98 -9.44 24.95
N VAL A 29 17.06 -8.87 23.75
CA VAL A 29 15.91 -8.44 22.95
C VAL A 29 15.88 -9.22 21.64
N SER A 30 14.71 -9.77 21.30
CA SER A 30 14.49 -10.59 20.09
C SER A 30 13.53 -9.90 19.13
N GLY A 31 13.86 -9.91 17.83
CA GLY A 31 13.11 -9.27 16.76
C GLY A 31 13.82 -8.06 16.16
N ALA A 32 13.82 -7.94 14.84
CA ALA A 32 14.57 -6.88 14.16
C ALA A 32 14.09 -5.47 14.57
N LEU A 33 12.78 -5.26 14.67
CA LEU A 33 12.23 -3.95 15.03
C LEU A 33 12.40 -3.66 16.52
N THR A 34 12.16 -4.66 17.37
CA THR A 34 12.30 -4.55 18.83
C THR A 34 13.76 -4.28 19.22
N ILE A 35 14.72 -4.92 18.57
CA ILE A 35 16.16 -4.63 18.73
C ILE A 35 16.44 -3.17 18.35
N PHE A 36 15.98 -2.72 17.18
CA PHE A 36 16.21 -1.35 16.73
C PHE A 36 15.57 -0.32 17.69
N GLN A 37 14.37 -0.58 18.20
CA GLN A 37 13.70 0.27 19.17
C GLN A 37 14.42 0.29 20.53
N ALA A 38 14.88 -0.87 21.00
CA ALA A 38 15.68 -0.95 22.22
C ALA A 38 16.98 -0.14 22.08
N GLN A 39 17.64 -0.23 20.92
CA GLN A 39 18.85 0.54 20.60
C GLN A 39 18.58 2.05 20.57
N LEU A 40 17.45 2.48 20.01
CA LEU A 40 17.01 3.87 20.03
C LEU A 40 16.80 4.41 21.45
N SER A 41 16.27 3.59 22.36
CA SER A 41 16.02 3.98 23.75
C SER A 41 17.25 3.88 24.66
N CYS A 42 18.37 3.33 24.16
CA CYS A 42 19.56 3.07 24.96
C CYS A 42 20.54 4.26 24.92
N PRO A 43 20.83 4.93 26.06
CA PRO A 43 21.70 6.10 26.06
C PRO A 43 23.15 5.82 25.64
N THR A 44 23.60 4.56 25.77
CA THR A 44 24.97 4.12 25.48
C THR A 44 25.15 3.57 24.07
N THR A 45 24.09 3.56 23.26
CA THR A 45 24.16 3.01 21.91
C THR A 45 24.72 4.03 20.92
N HIS A 46 25.84 3.68 20.31
CA HIS A 46 26.52 4.49 19.27
C HIS A 46 26.34 3.82 17.91
N GLY A 47 25.15 3.94 17.33
CA GLY A 47 24.79 3.34 16.04
C GLY A 47 23.88 2.11 16.15
N PHE A 48 23.33 1.67 15.02
CA PHE A 48 22.32 0.61 14.99
C PHE A 48 22.88 -0.70 14.41
N ALA A 49 22.34 -1.82 14.87
CA ALA A 49 22.81 -3.13 14.42
C ALA A 49 22.41 -3.39 12.96
N GLU A 50 23.39 -3.67 12.10
CA GLU A 50 23.18 -4.11 10.72
C GLU A 50 22.40 -5.45 10.65
N SER A 51 22.57 -6.32 11.67
CA SER A 51 21.84 -7.58 11.80
C SER A 51 20.33 -7.40 11.93
N ALA A 52 19.90 -6.33 12.60
CA ALA A 52 18.49 -5.99 12.75
C ALA A 52 17.98 -5.13 11.58
N THR A 53 18.69 -4.04 11.26
CA THR A 53 18.22 -3.06 10.28
C THR A 53 18.17 -3.59 8.85
N ARG A 54 18.89 -4.67 8.49
CA ARG A 54 18.80 -5.31 7.15
C ARG A 54 17.40 -5.79 6.75
N PHE A 55 16.49 -5.93 7.71
CA PHE A 55 15.11 -6.34 7.48
C PHE A 55 14.10 -5.19 7.58
N LEU A 56 14.56 -3.97 7.83
CA LEU A 56 13.74 -2.81 8.17
C LEU A 56 13.67 -1.78 7.02
N SER A 57 13.34 -0.53 7.35
CA SER A 57 13.04 0.54 6.40
C SER A 57 14.13 0.76 5.35
N GLN A 58 15.41 0.63 5.69
CA GLN A 58 16.51 0.93 4.78
C GLN A 58 16.44 0.16 3.45
N GLY A 59 16.01 -1.11 3.48
CA GLY A 59 15.93 -1.94 2.28
C GLY A 59 14.76 -1.56 1.36
N LYS A 60 13.73 -0.90 1.92
CA LYS A 60 12.60 -0.38 1.15
C LYS A 60 12.92 0.92 0.42
N MET A 61 13.78 1.75 1.02
CA MET A 61 14.06 3.12 0.54
C MET A 61 14.49 3.21 -0.93
N PRO A 62 15.33 2.32 -1.49
CA PRO A 62 15.66 2.35 -2.92
C PRO A 62 14.44 2.26 -3.82
N ALA A 63 13.52 1.34 -3.50
CA ALA A 63 12.30 1.15 -4.26
C ALA A 63 11.30 2.28 -4.01
N PHE A 64 11.19 2.80 -2.79
CA PHE A 64 10.13 3.75 -2.42
C PHE A 64 10.46 5.17 -2.85
N LEU A 65 11.72 5.59 -2.67
CA LEU A 65 12.17 6.95 -2.96
C LEU A 65 12.65 7.13 -4.40
N GLY A 66 13.02 6.03 -5.07
CA GLY A 66 13.58 6.06 -6.43
C GLY A 66 12.86 5.15 -7.41
N GLY A 67 12.80 3.85 -7.10
CA GLY A 67 12.31 2.83 -8.04
C GLY A 67 10.87 3.03 -8.51
N LEU A 68 9.93 3.13 -7.58
CA LEU A 68 8.51 3.34 -7.86
C LEU A 68 8.23 4.69 -8.53
N PRO A 69 8.85 5.82 -8.13
CA PRO A 69 8.85 7.05 -8.92
C PRO A 69 9.35 6.86 -10.37
N GLY A 70 10.43 6.08 -10.57
CA GLY A 70 10.94 5.73 -11.90
C GLY A 70 9.96 4.91 -12.73
N ALA A 71 9.30 3.93 -12.10
CA ALA A 71 8.23 3.15 -12.73
C ALA A 71 7.02 4.01 -13.09
N ALA A 72 6.61 4.94 -12.22
CA ALA A 72 5.53 5.87 -12.49
C ALA A 72 5.83 6.73 -13.72
N LEU A 73 7.06 7.27 -13.81
CA LEU A 73 7.49 8.03 -14.97
C LEU A 73 7.52 7.18 -16.25
N ALA A 74 8.00 5.93 -16.16
CA ALA A 74 7.99 5.01 -17.29
C ALA A 74 6.57 4.73 -17.79
N MET A 75 5.63 4.47 -16.89
CA MET A 75 4.21 4.28 -17.22
C MET A 75 3.61 5.53 -17.88
N TYR A 76 3.89 6.73 -17.32
CA TYR A 76 3.43 7.99 -17.90
C TYR A 76 3.95 8.21 -19.33
N HIS A 77 5.24 7.97 -19.57
CA HIS A 77 5.84 8.12 -20.90
C HIS A 77 5.35 7.09 -21.90
N CYS A 78 5.06 5.86 -21.45
CA CYS A 78 4.54 4.81 -22.31
C CYS A 78 3.03 4.93 -22.57
N ALA A 79 2.30 5.72 -21.80
CA ALA A 79 0.89 6.00 -22.05
C ALA A 79 0.69 6.78 -23.35
N ARG A 80 -0.44 6.54 -24.01
CA ARG A 80 -0.80 7.26 -25.23
C ARG A 80 -0.96 8.75 -24.91
N PRO A 81 -0.47 9.67 -25.76
CA PRO A 81 -0.51 11.11 -25.50
C PRO A 81 -1.89 11.62 -25.06
N GLU A 82 -2.95 11.12 -25.69
CA GLU A 82 -4.34 11.46 -25.41
C GLU A 82 -4.84 10.99 -24.04
N ASN A 83 -4.19 10.02 -23.39
CA ASN A 83 -4.59 9.51 -22.06
C ASN A 83 -3.66 9.97 -20.93
N ARG A 84 -2.54 10.63 -21.23
CA ARG A 84 -1.57 11.08 -20.22
C ARG A 84 -2.20 11.99 -19.16
N HIS A 85 -3.10 12.89 -19.56
CA HIS A 85 -3.77 13.80 -18.64
C HIS A 85 -4.66 13.04 -17.63
N LYS A 86 -5.28 11.92 -18.04
CA LYS A 86 -6.15 11.09 -17.19
C LYS A 86 -5.37 10.37 -16.10
N ILE A 87 -4.21 9.82 -16.45
CA ILE A 87 -3.40 9.02 -15.51
C ILE A 87 -2.41 9.86 -14.70
N LYS A 88 -2.14 11.11 -15.10
CA LYS A 88 -1.15 11.97 -14.43
C LYS A 88 -1.48 12.18 -12.96
N GLY A 89 -2.73 12.51 -12.64
CA GLY A 89 -3.17 12.70 -11.26
C GLY A 89 -3.00 11.45 -10.40
N LEU A 90 -3.39 10.30 -10.96
CA LEU A 90 -3.27 8.99 -10.34
C LEU A 90 -1.81 8.58 -10.05
N LEU A 91 -0.91 8.81 -11.00
CA LEU A 91 0.52 8.51 -10.83
C LEU A 91 1.17 9.43 -9.80
N ILE A 92 0.85 10.73 -9.83
CA ILE A 92 1.39 11.69 -8.86
C ILE A 92 0.89 11.36 -7.46
N SER A 93 -0.41 11.10 -7.27
CA SER A 93 -0.95 10.75 -5.96
C SER A 93 -0.35 9.45 -5.43
N GLY A 94 -0.18 8.44 -6.28
CA GLY A 94 0.49 7.19 -5.92
C GLY A 94 1.96 7.39 -5.52
N VAL A 95 2.70 8.24 -6.24
CA VAL A 95 4.09 8.57 -5.89
C VAL A 95 4.16 9.32 -4.56
N ILE A 96 3.27 10.28 -4.31
CA ILE A 96 3.23 11.00 -3.03
C ILE A 96 2.91 10.04 -1.88
N ALA A 97 1.89 9.19 -2.03
CA ALA A 97 1.54 8.19 -1.02
C ALA A 97 2.69 7.22 -0.74
N CYS A 98 3.43 6.81 -1.76
CA CYS A 98 4.60 5.95 -1.63
C CYS A 98 5.77 6.66 -0.92
N VAL A 99 6.19 7.82 -1.43
CA VAL A 99 7.39 8.54 -0.95
C VAL A 99 7.17 9.14 0.44
N VAL A 100 5.98 9.69 0.70
CA VAL A 100 5.67 10.35 1.98
C VAL A 100 5.02 9.39 2.95
N GLY A 101 3.99 8.66 2.51
CA GLY A 101 3.21 7.77 3.36
C GLY A 101 3.86 6.40 3.59
N GLY A 102 4.76 5.96 2.71
CA GLY A 102 5.32 4.59 2.77
C GLY A 102 4.34 3.52 2.29
N THR A 103 3.26 3.91 1.63
CA THR A 103 2.22 3.02 1.12
C THR A 103 2.40 2.88 -0.39
N THR A 104 2.80 1.70 -0.86
CA THR A 104 3.14 1.46 -2.27
C THR A 104 1.96 0.94 -3.09
N GLU A 105 0.93 0.40 -2.42
CA GLU A 105 -0.24 -0.21 -3.01
C GLU A 105 -0.96 0.67 -4.06
N PRO A 106 -1.16 1.98 -3.83
CA PRO A 106 -1.81 2.85 -4.82
C PRO A 106 -1.09 2.87 -6.17
N LEU A 107 0.22 2.67 -6.18
CA LEU A 107 1.03 2.64 -7.39
C LEU A 107 1.24 1.21 -7.91
N GLU A 108 1.45 0.23 -7.03
CA GLU A 108 1.63 -1.18 -7.40
C GLU A 108 0.38 -1.76 -8.08
N PHE A 109 -0.80 -1.41 -7.59
CA PHE A 109 -2.06 -1.92 -8.14
C PHE A 109 -2.33 -1.45 -9.57
N LEU A 110 -1.68 -0.37 -10.01
CA LEU A 110 -1.74 0.12 -11.38
C LEU A 110 -1.21 -0.88 -12.40
N PHE A 111 -0.25 -1.72 -12.01
CA PHE A 111 0.39 -2.69 -12.90
C PHE A 111 0.29 -4.14 -12.43
N LEU A 112 0.06 -4.38 -11.13
CA LEU A 112 -0.07 -5.74 -10.57
C LEU A 112 -1.09 -6.59 -11.32
N PHE A 113 -2.29 -6.05 -11.56
CA PHE A 113 -3.40 -6.82 -12.15
C PHE A 113 -3.36 -6.85 -13.68
N VAL A 114 -2.76 -5.84 -14.30
CA VAL A 114 -2.78 -5.69 -15.76
C VAL A 114 -1.50 -6.22 -16.40
N ALA A 115 -0.39 -6.21 -15.67
CA ALA A 115 0.90 -6.70 -16.11
C ALA A 115 1.65 -7.39 -14.94
N PRO A 116 1.24 -8.61 -14.54
CA PRO A 116 1.84 -9.33 -13.41
C PRO A 116 3.36 -9.52 -13.52
N VAL A 117 3.89 -9.59 -14.75
CA VAL A 117 5.33 -9.64 -15.02
C VAL A 117 6.07 -8.42 -14.46
N LEU A 118 5.49 -7.21 -14.57
CA LEU A 118 6.08 -6.00 -13.97
C LEU A 118 6.10 -6.09 -12.44
N TYR A 119 5.14 -6.78 -11.83
CA TYR A 119 5.13 -7.01 -10.39
C TYR A 119 6.22 -7.99 -9.94
N VAL A 120 6.47 -9.05 -10.71
CA VAL A 120 7.60 -9.95 -10.45
C VAL A 120 8.93 -9.20 -10.55
N ILE A 121 9.10 -8.38 -11.59
CA ILE A 121 10.29 -7.54 -11.75
C ILE A 121 10.43 -6.58 -10.57
N HIS A 122 9.35 -5.90 -10.17
CA HIS A 122 9.33 -5.04 -9.00
C HIS A 122 9.75 -5.79 -7.74
N ALA A 123 9.20 -6.98 -7.49
CA ALA A 123 9.53 -7.78 -6.31
C ALA A 123 11.02 -8.16 -6.25
N LEU A 124 11.59 -8.56 -7.39
CA LEU A 124 13.02 -8.87 -7.49
C LEU A 124 13.90 -7.64 -7.26
N LEU A 125 13.57 -6.51 -7.88
CA LEU A 125 14.32 -5.27 -7.72
C LEU A 125 14.19 -4.69 -6.30
N THR A 126 13.04 -4.85 -5.65
CA THR A 126 12.87 -4.50 -4.23
C THR A 126 13.75 -5.39 -3.36
N GLY A 127 13.75 -6.70 -3.57
CA GLY A 127 14.64 -7.63 -2.84
C GLY A 127 16.12 -7.30 -3.02
N LEU A 128 16.55 -6.98 -4.25
CA LEU A 128 17.91 -6.50 -4.50
C LEU A 128 18.21 -5.17 -3.80
N GLY A 129 17.22 -4.29 -3.66
CA GLY A 129 17.34 -3.06 -2.89
C GLY A 129 17.65 -3.33 -1.43
N PHE A 130 16.95 -4.28 -0.80
CA PHE A 130 17.28 -4.77 0.54
C PHE A 130 18.72 -5.29 0.63
N THR A 131 19.14 -6.12 -0.33
CA THR A 131 20.50 -6.67 -0.35
C THR A 131 21.57 -5.59 -0.50
N ILE A 132 21.41 -4.65 -1.42
CA ILE A 132 22.39 -3.58 -1.65
C ILE A 132 22.53 -2.69 -0.42
N MET A 133 21.41 -2.28 0.19
CA MET A 133 21.45 -1.43 1.38
C MET A 133 22.09 -2.15 2.57
N ALA A 134 21.82 -3.46 2.73
CA ALA A 134 22.47 -4.30 3.72
C ALA A 134 23.99 -4.46 3.46
N VAL A 135 24.42 -4.67 2.22
CA VAL A 135 25.85 -4.80 1.85
C VAL A 135 26.61 -3.50 2.05
N LEU A 136 25.97 -2.36 1.78
CA LEU A 136 26.53 -1.04 2.06
C LEU A 136 26.57 -0.72 3.57
N GLY A 137 25.97 -1.58 4.40
CA GLY A 137 25.88 -1.43 5.85
C GLY A 137 25.16 -0.15 6.24
N VAL A 138 24.12 0.23 5.49
CA VAL A 138 23.21 1.31 5.90
C VAL A 138 22.41 0.78 7.09
N THR A 139 22.11 1.63 8.07
CA THR A 139 21.46 1.19 9.31
C THR A 139 20.32 2.13 9.68
N ILE A 140 19.33 2.22 8.78
CA ILE A 140 18.08 2.95 9.04
C ILE A 140 16.98 1.94 9.35
N GLY A 141 16.42 2.04 10.56
CA GLY A 141 15.34 1.17 11.03
C GLY A 141 13.95 1.79 10.89
N ASN A 142 12.99 1.34 11.71
CA ASN A 142 11.54 1.56 11.54
C ASN A 142 10.92 0.75 10.38
N THR A 143 9.65 1.00 10.06
CA THR A 143 8.82 0.06 9.31
C THR A 143 8.53 0.44 7.87
N ASP A 144 8.58 1.72 7.51
CA ASP A 144 7.85 2.22 6.35
C ASP A 144 8.79 2.49 5.17
N GLY A 145 9.98 3.03 5.43
CA GLY A 145 10.97 3.33 4.37
C GLY A 145 10.62 4.53 3.51
N ASN A 146 9.73 5.38 4.02
CA ASN A 146 9.35 6.66 3.42
C ASN A 146 10.38 7.76 3.73
N ILE A 147 10.14 8.95 3.20
CA ILE A 147 11.02 10.11 3.43
C ILE A 147 11.06 10.54 4.89
N ILE A 148 9.99 10.29 5.66
CA ILE A 148 9.93 10.61 7.09
C ILE A 148 10.90 9.69 7.83
N ASP A 149 10.89 8.38 7.55
CA ASP A 149 11.84 7.42 8.11
C ASP A 149 13.29 7.79 7.76
N PHE A 150 13.52 8.18 6.51
CA PHE A 150 14.85 8.62 6.05
C PHE A 150 15.37 9.81 6.84
N VAL A 151 14.52 10.80 7.11
CA VAL A 151 14.90 11.98 7.91
C VAL A 151 15.06 11.59 9.39
N VAL A 152 14.03 11.02 9.98
CA VAL A 152 13.94 10.77 11.43
C VAL A 152 14.93 9.71 11.88
N PHE A 153 14.97 8.56 11.22
CA PHE A 153 15.80 7.43 11.63
C PHE A 153 17.13 7.36 10.88
N GLY A 154 17.32 8.18 9.84
CA GLY A 154 18.57 8.30 9.10
C GLY A 154 19.35 9.57 9.44
N ILE A 155 18.92 10.71 8.89
CA ILE A 155 19.65 11.99 8.97
C ILE A 155 19.84 12.45 10.42
N LEU A 156 18.78 12.43 11.23
CA LEU A 156 18.83 12.95 12.60
C LEU A 156 19.72 12.13 13.54
N HIS A 157 20.14 10.93 13.12
CA HIS A 157 21.04 10.06 13.88
C HIS A 157 22.50 10.15 13.42
N GLY A 158 22.83 11.19 12.65
CA GLY A 158 24.20 11.48 12.21
C GLY A 158 24.74 10.51 11.16
N LEU A 159 26.05 10.51 10.95
CA LEU A 159 26.70 9.76 9.85
C LEU A 159 26.79 8.25 10.12
N ALA A 160 26.56 7.81 11.36
CA ALA A 160 26.61 6.39 11.74
C ALA A 160 25.59 5.55 10.96
N THR A 161 24.46 6.14 10.55
CA THR A 161 23.42 5.46 9.76
C THR A 161 23.78 5.29 8.29
N LYS A 162 24.84 5.97 7.81
CA LYS A 162 25.22 6.07 6.40
C LYS A 162 24.09 6.54 5.48
N TRP A 163 23.19 7.39 5.98
CA TRP A 163 22.03 7.90 5.24
C TRP A 163 22.38 8.54 3.89
N TYR A 164 23.58 9.10 3.74
CA TYR A 164 24.04 9.75 2.50
C TYR A 164 24.13 8.78 1.31
N LEU A 165 24.17 7.47 1.54
CA LEU A 165 24.12 6.46 0.47
C LEU A 165 22.71 6.25 -0.08
N VAL A 166 21.66 6.52 0.72
CA VAL A 166 20.26 6.34 0.32
C VAL A 166 19.90 7.15 -0.93
N PRO A 167 20.15 8.47 -1.02
CA PRO A 167 19.80 9.24 -2.23
C PRO A 167 20.59 8.78 -3.47
N VAL A 168 21.84 8.33 -3.29
CA VAL A 168 22.66 7.79 -4.39
C VAL A 168 22.05 6.49 -4.92
N VAL A 169 21.74 5.54 -4.04
CA VAL A 169 21.12 4.27 -4.42
C VAL A 169 19.71 4.50 -4.97
N ALA A 170 18.92 5.41 -4.40
CA ALA A 170 17.60 5.76 -4.91
C ALA A 170 17.66 6.35 -6.32
N ALA A 171 18.64 7.22 -6.62
CA ALA A 171 18.82 7.74 -7.97
C ALA A 171 19.19 6.65 -8.99
N ILE A 172 20.04 5.69 -8.60
CA ILE A 172 20.36 4.51 -9.41
C ILE A 172 19.09 3.66 -9.61
N TRP A 173 18.34 3.39 -8.53
CA TRP A 173 17.10 2.62 -8.59
C TRP A 173 16.05 3.29 -9.48
N PHE A 174 15.94 4.61 -9.44
CA PHE A 174 15.08 5.38 -10.33
C PHE A 174 15.42 5.11 -11.79
N ALA A 175 16.70 5.23 -12.17
CA ALA A 175 17.14 4.98 -13.54
C ALA A 175 16.91 3.52 -13.97
N VAL A 176 17.24 2.56 -13.09
CA VAL A 176 17.05 1.12 -13.33
C VAL A 176 15.57 0.77 -13.51
N TYR A 177 14.70 1.19 -12.59
CA TYR A 177 13.26 0.96 -12.71
C TYR A 177 12.71 1.62 -13.96
N TYR A 178 13.06 2.89 -14.23
CA TYR A 178 12.60 3.59 -15.42
C TYR A 178 12.97 2.83 -16.70
N ALA A 179 14.24 2.44 -16.83
CA ALA A 179 14.73 1.74 -18.00
C ALA A 179 14.07 0.36 -18.17
N ILE A 180 14.01 -0.45 -17.11
CA ILE A 180 13.45 -1.80 -17.16
C ILE A 180 11.93 -1.75 -17.40
N PHE A 181 11.20 -0.90 -16.68
CA PHE A 181 9.75 -0.77 -16.89
C PHE A 181 9.47 -0.28 -18.30
N ARG A 182 10.15 0.78 -18.75
CA ARG A 182 9.94 1.30 -20.11
C ARG A 182 10.25 0.25 -21.16
N PHE A 183 11.36 -0.47 -21.02
CA PHE A 183 11.73 -1.56 -21.93
C PHE A 183 10.68 -2.68 -21.94
N ALA A 184 10.29 -3.19 -20.78
CA ALA A 184 9.31 -4.27 -20.69
C ALA A 184 7.95 -3.85 -21.25
N ILE A 185 7.50 -2.64 -20.93
CA ILE A 185 6.22 -2.08 -21.39
C ILE A 185 6.21 -1.92 -22.91
N THR A 186 7.27 -1.43 -23.53
CA THR A 186 7.32 -1.25 -25.00
C THR A 186 7.59 -2.55 -25.73
N ARG A 187 8.53 -3.38 -25.25
CA ARG A 187 8.97 -4.62 -25.91
C ARG A 187 7.91 -5.71 -25.91
N PHE A 188 7.13 -5.83 -24.84
CA PHE A 188 6.08 -6.85 -24.68
C PHE A 188 4.67 -6.26 -24.82
N ASN A 189 4.55 -4.99 -25.21
CA ASN A 189 3.29 -4.28 -25.37
C ASN A 189 2.35 -4.43 -24.15
N LEU A 190 2.91 -4.28 -22.94
CA LEU A 190 2.16 -4.44 -21.71
C LEU A 190 1.13 -3.31 -21.56
N LYS A 191 -0.10 -3.67 -21.17
CA LYS A 191 -1.24 -2.75 -21.11
C LYS A 191 -1.26 -1.91 -19.84
N THR A 192 -0.18 -1.20 -19.51
CA THR A 192 -0.17 -0.29 -18.34
C THR A 192 -1.21 0.82 -18.48
N PRO A 193 -1.62 1.48 -17.38
CA PRO A 193 -2.64 2.53 -17.44
C PRO A 193 -2.33 3.59 -18.50
N GLY A 194 -3.35 3.97 -19.26
CA GLY A 194 -3.24 4.93 -20.36
C GLY A 194 -2.71 4.36 -21.69
N ARG A 195 -2.36 3.07 -21.77
CA ARG A 195 -2.02 2.39 -23.05
C ARG A 195 -3.19 1.72 -23.75
N ASP A 196 -4.26 1.40 -23.04
CA ASP A 196 -5.52 0.89 -23.61
C ASP A 196 -6.70 1.74 -23.14
N ILE A 197 -7.76 1.78 -23.95
CA ILE A 197 -8.93 2.65 -23.74
C ILE A 197 -9.67 2.26 -22.45
N ASP A 198 -9.76 0.95 -22.16
CA ASP A 198 -10.47 0.43 -20.99
C ASP A 198 -9.61 0.36 -19.72
N THR A 199 -8.28 0.39 -19.84
CA THR A 199 -7.39 0.25 -18.67
C THR A 199 -7.39 1.50 -17.79
N ALA A 200 -7.47 2.70 -18.38
CA ALA A 200 -7.52 3.93 -17.59
C ALA A 200 -8.80 4.00 -16.75
N ALA A 201 -9.97 3.72 -17.34
CA ALA A 201 -11.25 3.76 -16.62
C ALA A 201 -11.44 2.61 -15.61
N SER A 202 -10.90 1.42 -15.89
CA SER A 202 -10.93 0.30 -14.94
C SER A 202 -9.95 0.47 -13.78
N VAL A 203 -8.79 1.07 -14.02
CA VAL A 203 -7.80 1.37 -12.97
C VAL A 203 -8.19 2.62 -12.19
N GLU A 204 -8.82 3.62 -12.82
CA GLU A 204 -9.48 4.74 -12.13
C GLU A 204 -10.71 4.25 -11.35
N LYS A 205 -11.48 3.26 -11.80
CA LYS A 205 -12.49 2.62 -10.94
C LYS A 205 -11.88 1.78 -9.81
N ALA A 206 -10.73 1.13 -10.05
CA ALA A 206 -10.04 0.31 -9.07
C ALA A 206 -9.24 1.13 -8.04
N VAL A 207 -8.81 2.35 -8.38
CA VAL A 207 -8.00 3.24 -7.53
C VAL A 207 -8.75 4.52 -7.11
N ALA A 208 -9.72 4.98 -7.88
CA ALA A 208 -10.50 6.21 -7.72
C ALA A 208 -12.01 5.99 -7.93
N GLY A 209 -12.58 4.87 -7.49
CA GLY A 209 -14.02 4.75 -7.36
C GLY A 209 -14.50 5.71 -6.27
N THR A 210 -14.83 6.96 -6.63
CA THR A 210 -15.30 8.09 -5.80
C THR A 210 -15.13 7.83 -4.31
N ILE A 211 -13.86 7.82 -3.89
CA ILE A 211 -13.47 7.35 -2.58
C ILE A 211 -13.80 8.43 -1.59
N GLY A 212 -14.79 8.20 -0.74
CA GLY A 212 -14.93 8.93 0.51
C GLY A 212 -13.75 8.64 1.45
N LYS A 213 -13.73 9.23 2.65
CA LYS A 213 -12.61 9.07 3.61
C LYS A 213 -12.25 7.59 3.88
N SER A 214 -13.17 6.68 3.62
CA SER A 214 -13.07 5.23 3.83
C SER A 214 -12.34 4.42 2.75
N GLY A 215 -12.00 4.96 1.58
CA GLY A 215 -11.44 4.12 0.48
C GLY A 215 -12.48 3.57 -0.51
N TYR A 216 -13.77 3.84 -0.28
CA TYR A 216 -14.91 3.27 -1.00
C TYR A 216 -15.87 4.34 -1.51
N ASN A 217 -16.62 4.01 -2.58
CA ASN A 217 -17.74 4.81 -3.05
C ASN A 217 -18.98 4.48 -2.22
N VAL A 218 -19.04 5.02 -1.00
CA VAL A 218 -20.11 4.77 -0.04
C VAL A 218 -21.49 5.17 -0.56
N PRO A 219 -21.67 6.29 -1.29
CA PRO A 219 -22.95 6.62 -1.92
C PRO A 219 -23.43 5.55 -2.91
N ALA A 220 -22.53 5.00 -3.74
CA ALA A 220 -22.90 3.94 -4.69
C ALA A 220 -23.16 2.60 -4.00
N ILE A 221 -22.44 2.29 -2.91
CA ILE A 221 -22.72 1.12 -2.07
C ILE A 221 -24.10 1.25 -1.42
N LEU A 222 -24.44 2.44 -0.90
CA LEU A 222 -25.75 2.72 -0.31
C LEU A 222 -26.87 2.57 -1.35
N ALA A 223 -26.67 3.07 -2.57
CA ALA A 223 -27.62 2.89 -3.67
C ALA A 223 -27.80 1.41 -4.04
N ALA A 224 -26.70 0.65 -4.12
CA ALA A 224 -26.73 -0.79 -4.38
C ALA A 224 -27.38 -1.61 -3.27
N LEU A 225 -27.50 -1.07 -2.05
CA LEU A 225 -28.26 -1.67 -0.94
C LEU A 225 -29.76 -1.34 -1.00
N GLY A 226 -30.21 -0.57 -2.00
CA GLY A 226 -31.60 -0.12 -2.13
C GLY A 226 -31.89 1.24 -1.47
N GLY A 227 -30.84 1.99 -1.08
CA GLY A 227 -30.96 3.29 -0.42
C GLY A 227 -31.07 3.23 1.11
N ALA A 228 -31.00 4.39 1.77
CA ALA A 228 -31.07 4.51 3.23
C ALA A 228 -32.36 3.92 3.81
N GLU A 229 -33.49 4.14 3.12
CA GLU A 229 -34.81 3.64 3.49
C GLU A 229 -34.92 2.12 3.49
N ASN A 230 -34.01 1.41 2.82
CA ASN A 230 -34.01 -0.05 2.81
C ASN A 230 -33.21 -0.65 3.98
N ILE A 231 -32.44 0.14 4.73
CA ILE A 231 -31.55 -0.34 5.80
C ILE A 231 -32.22 -0.18 7.17
N VAL A 232 -32.47 -1.30 7.83
CA VAL A 232 -33.03 -1.37 9.20
C VAL A 232 -31.94 -1.21 10.24
N SER A 233 -30.80 -1.87 10.04
CA SER A 233 -29.65 -1.77 10.95
C SER A 233 -28.34 -1.91 10.20
N LEU A 234 -27.35 -1.15 10.67
CA LEU A 234 -26.01 -1.07 10.09
C LEU A 234 -24.97 -1.27 11.18
N ASP A 235 -24.25 -2.38 11.12
CA ASP A 235 -23.13 -2.67 12.02
C ASP A 235 -21.94 -3.26 11.27
N ASN A 236 -20.81 -3.47 11.95
CA ASN A 236 -19.63 -4.06 11.34
C ASN A 236 -18.85 -4.97 12.31
N CYS A 237 -18.09 -5.90 11.72
CA CYS A 237 -16.99 -6.58 12.39
C CYS A 237 -15.66 -6.00 11.93
N ILE A 238 -14.58 -6.78 12.06
CA ILE A 238 -13.23 -6.41 11.61
C ILE A 238 -13.17 -6.25 10.08
N THR A 239 -13.93 -7.04 9.31
CA THR A 239 -13.82 -7.04 7.84
C THR A 239 -15.16 -7.02 7.08
N ARG A 240 -16.29 -7.01 7.78
CA ARG A 240 -17.61 -7.17 7.16
C ARG A 240 -18.62 -6.18 7.71
N LEU A 241 -19.39 -5.56 6.83
CA LEU A 241 -20.63 -4.86 7.18
C LEU A 241 -21.70 -5.92 7.43
N ARG A 242 -22.43 -5.76 8.54
CA ARG A 242 -23.59 -6.55 8.92
C ARG A 242 -24.81 -5.65 8.77
N LEU A 243 -25.72 -6.04 7.90
CA LEU A 243 -26.86 -5.25 7.52
C LEU A 243 -28.13 -6.05 7.73
N SER A 244 -29.14 -5.39 8.30
CA SER A 244 -30.54 -5.82 8.19
C SER A 244 -31.26 -4.87 7.24
N VAL A 245 -32.04 -5.40 6.31
CA VAL A 245 -32.74 -4.67 5.25
C VAL A 245 -34.23 -5.02 5.23
N HIS A 246 -35.04 -4.05 4.79
CA HIS A 246 -36.47 -4.25 4.61
C HIS A 246 -36.78 -5.20 3.45
N ASP A 247 -36.08 -5.04 2.32
CA ASP A 247 -36.32 -5.79 1.09
C ASP A 247 -35.00 -6.21 0.42
N MET A 248 -34.73 -7.52 0.41
CA MET A 248 -33.53 -8.09 -0.21
C MET A 248 -33.53 -8.00 -1.74
N SER A 249 -34.70 -7.85 -2.38
CA SER A 249 -34.79 -7.78 -3.85
C SER A 249 -34.20 -6.47 -4.41
N LYS A 250 -34.12 -5.43 -3.58
CA LYS A 250 -33.50 -4.14 -3.92
C LYS A 250 -31.98 -4.15 -3.78
N VAL A 251 -31.40 -5.23 -3.25
CA VAL A 251 -29.96 -5.34 -3.08
C VAL A 251 -29.32 -5.88 -4.36
N ASP A 252 -28.49 -5.07 -4.99
CA ASP A 252 -27.70 -5.47 -6.14
C ASP A 252 -26.31 -5.97 -5.73
N ALA A 253 -26.19 -7.29 -5.58
CA ALA A 253 -24.93 -7.94 -5.25
C ALA A 253 -23.84 -7.76 -6.32
N ALA A 254 -24.20 -7.57 -7.59
CA ALA A 254 -23.23 -7.35 -8.67
C ALA A 254 -22.68 -5.93 -8.61
N ALA A 255 -23.54 -4.93 -8.37
CA ALA A 255 -23.12 -3.55 -8.15
C ALA A 255 -22.25 -3.41 -6.90
N LEU A 256 -22.59 -4.09 -5.80
CA LEU A 256 -21.75 -4.11 -4.59
C LEU A 256 -20.33 -4.61 -4.87
N LYS A 257 -20.20 -5.71 -5.63
CA LYS A 257 -18.89 -6.24 -6.05
C LYS A 257 -18.16 -5.27 -7.01
N ALA A 258 -18.89 -4.62 -7.91
CA ALA A 258 -18.34 -3.59 -8.79
C ALA A 258 -17.83 -2.37 -8.01
N HIS A 259 -18.37 -2.12 -6.81
CA HIS A 259 -17.93 -1.10 -5.86
C HIS A 259 -16.97 -1.62 -4.79
N ARG A 260 -16.14 -2.62 -5.14
CA ARG A 260 -15.03 -3.16 -4.33
C ARG A 260 -15.44 -4.00 -3.12
N ALA A 261 -16.69 -4.42 -3.00
CA ALA A 261 -17.02 -5.48 -2.03
C ALA A 261 -16.33 -6.79 -2.44
N ILE A 262 -15.56 -7.37 -1.52
CA ILE A 262 -14.86 -8.66 -1.69
C ILE A 262 -15.88 -9.79 -1.83
N GLY A 263 -17.02 -9.67 -1.17
CA GLY A 263 -18.08 -10.67 -1.20
C GLY A 263 -19.38 -10.14 -0.61
N VAL A 264 -20.49 -10.74 -1.01
CA VAL A 264 -21.82 -10.48 -0.46
C VAL A 264 -22.39 -11.82 -0.05
N VAL A 265 -22.76 -11.95 1.22
CA VAL A 265 -23.33 -13.16 1.80
C VAL A 265 -24.73 -12.84 2.28
N GLN A 266 -25.73 -13.30 1.55
CA GLN A 266 -27.13 -13.23 2.00
C GLN A 266 -27.37 -14.36 3.00
N LEU A 267 -27.77 -14.01 4.21
CA LEU A 267 -28.02 -14.98 5.28
C LEU A 267 -29.49 -15.43 5.28
N ASN A 268 -30.40 -14.49 5.05
CA ASN A 268 -31.84 -14.73 4.92
C ASN A 268 -32.50 -13.55 4.18
N GLN A 269 -33.83 -13.50 4.14
CA GLN A 269 -34.59 -12.46 3.42
C GLN A 269 -34.41 -11.03 3.97
N HIS A 270 -33.85 -10.87 5.17
CA HIS A 270 -33.66 -9.56 5.78
C HIS A 270 -32.21 -9.27 6.16
N ASN A 271 -31.33 -10.28 6.23
CA ASN A 271 -29.97 -10.10 6.74
C ASN A 271 -28.93 -10.43 5.67
N LEU A 272 -27.95 -9.55 5.52
CA LEU A 272 -26.80 -9.76 4.64
C LEU A 272 -25.51 -9.28 5.29
N GLN A 273 -24.40 -9.86 4.82
CA GLN A 273 -23.06 -9.38 5.13
C GLN A 273 -22.33 -8.99 3.85
N VAL A 274 -21.75 -7.80 3.84
CA VAL A 274 -20.89 -7.31 2.75
C VAL A 274 -19.45 -7.32 3.26
N VAL A 275 -18.59 -8.11 2.62
CA VAL A 275 -17.17 -8.22 2.96
C VAL A 275 -16.43 -7.07 2.31
N ILE A 276 -15.83 -6.20 3.13
CA ILE A 276 -15.14 -4.99 2.71
C ILE A 276 -13.63 -5.11 2.99
N GLY A 277 -13.25 -5.70 4.12
CA GLY A 277 -11.86 -5.73 4.59
C GLY A 277 -11.59 -4.71 5.71
N PRO A 278 -10.31 -4.40 6.03
CA PRO A 278 -9.94 -3.64 7.24
C PRO A 278 -10.55 -2.23 7.35
N GLN A 279 -10.97 -1.66 6.22
CA GLN A 279 -11.55 -0.31 6.13
C GLN A 279 -13.05 -0.26 6.47
N VAL A 280 -13.64 -1.38 6.89
CA VAL A 280 -15.09 -1.51 7.05
C VAL A 280 -15.69 -0.56 8.10
N GLN A 281 -14.94 -0.23 9.14
CA GLN A 281 -15.37 0.75 10.15
C GLN A 281 -15.60 2.12 9.49
N SER A 282 -14.62 2.58 8.71
CA SER A 282 -14.72 3.87 8.01
C SER A 282 -15.88 3.90 7.00
N VAL A 283 -16.14 2.77 6.32
CA VAL A 283 -17.30 2.65 5.42
C VAL A 283 -18.62 2.75 6.19
N LYS A 284 -18.74 2.12 7.36
CA LYS A 284 -19.92 2.22 8.22
C LYS A 284 -20.16 3.66 8.66
N ASP A 285 -19.13 4.33 9.17
CA ASP A 285 -19.26 5.69 9.72
C ASP A 285 -19.70 6.69 8.64
N GLU A 286 -19.14 6.54 7.44
CA GLU A 286 -19.51 7.35 6.28
C GLU A 286 -20.95 7.07 5.82
N MET A 287 -21.37 5.81 5.82
CA MET A 287 -22.73 5.40 5.43
C MET A 287 -23.77 5.90 6.43
N ALA A 288 -23.48 5.82 7.73
CA ALA A 288 -24.33 6.37 8.78
C ALA A 288 -24.48 7.89 8.64
N THR A 289 -23.41 8.59 8.30
CA THR A 289 -23.45 10.05 8.04
C THR A 289 -24.36 10.39 6.87
N LEU A 290 -24.28 9.63 5.77
CA LEU A 290 -25.14 9.80 4.59
C LEU A 290 -26.61 9.52 4.91
N MET A 291 -26.91 8.45 5.66
CA MET A 291 -28.28 8.11 6.06
C MET A 291 -28.91 9.22 6.92
N ASN A 292 -28.16 9.84 7.82
CA ASN A 292 -28.65 10.93 8.67
C ASN A 292 -28.87 12.25 7.90
N THR A 293 -28.11 12.48 6.81
CA THR A 293 -28.24 13.71 6.00
C THR A 293 -29.47 13.67 5.08
N VAL A 294 -29.96 12.48 4.73
CA VAL A 294 -31.14 12.29 3.88
C VAL A 294 -32.46 12.41 4.67
N GLN A 295 -32.40 12.31 6.02
CA GLN A 295 -33.56 12.42 6.91
C GLN A 295 -33.81 13.85 7.44
N ALA A 296 -32.97 14.83 7.10
CA ALA A 296 -33.10 16.24 7.45
C ALA A 296 -33.64 17.06 6.27
#